data_AF-A0A1Q4EBL0-F1
#
_entry.id   AF-A0A1Q4EBL0-F1
#
_cell.length_a   1.000
_cell.length_b   1.000
_cell.length_c   1.000
_cell.angle_alpha   90.00
_cell.angle_beta   90.00
_cell.angle_gamma   90.00
#
_symmetry.space_group_name_H-M   'P 1'
#
loop_
_entity.id
_entity.type
_entity.pdbx_description
1 polymer ?
#
loop_
_entity_poly.entity_id
_entity_poly.type
_entity_poly.pdbx_seq_one_letter_code
_entity_poly.pdbx_strand_id
1 'polypeptide(L)'
;MVVDLLPGANIALPGAAVTVAPVGPFDLSALVVDAWGSVSGDADRVFWNAPTGPGVVLGPAGLTVTPARLRRGAAKVVVVASPAEEGVAFGALPPPACVLGDGTAFARLSAPRLHTETVVLLAEIYRRDGRWRVRAVGQGYADGLAGLARDFGVDADRPRARARWPVRRVLDAGVRHSPLDGPPRTTYHPSAPS
;
A
#
# COMPACT_ATOMS: atom_id res chain seq x y z
N MET A 1 -17.77 -15.82 14.61
CA MET A 1 -18.91 -15.25 13.86
C MET A 1 -18.38 -14.05 13.11
N VAL A 2 -18.68 -13.92 11.82
CA VAL A 2 -18.30 -12.77 10.99
C VAL A 2 -19.46 -11.79 10.98
N VAL A 3 -19.20 -10.50 11.25
CA VAL A 3 -20.22 -9.45 11.30
C VAL A 3 -20.24 -8.65 10.01
N ASP A 4 -21.41 -8.46 9.41
CA ASP A 4 -21.57 -7.55 8.27
C ASP A 4 -21.71 -6.10 8.74
N LEU A 5 -20.85 -5.22 8.21
CA LEU A 5 -20.83 -3.79 8.50
C LEU A 5 -21.39 -3.02 7.29
N LEU A 6 -22.59 -2.48 7.46
CA LEU A 6 -23.18 -1.50 6.54
C LEU A 6 -22.52 -0.13 6.71
N PRO A 7 -22.57 0.76 5.71
CA PRO A 7 -22.12 2.15 5.83
C PRO A 7 -22.56 2.81 7.14
N GLY A 8 -21.60 3.37 7.89
CA GLY A 8 -21.80 3.96 9.22
C GLY A 8 -21.58 2.99 10.39
N ALA A 9 -21.77 1.69 10.19
CA ALA A 9 -21.51 0.67 11.22
C ALA A 9 -20.02 0.60 11.56
N ASN A 10 -19.72 0.26 12.81
CA ASN A 10 -18.36 0.15 13.28
C ASN A 10 -18.20 -0.90 14.38
N ILE A 11 -17.01 -1.50 14.44
CA ILE A 11 -16.63 -2.51 15.42
C ILE A 11 -15.27 -2.15 16.03
N ALA A 12 -15.06 -2.49 17.30
CA ALA A 12 -13.74 -2.40 17.90
C ALA A 12 -12.79 -3.41 17.24
N LEU A 13 -11.52 -3.05 17.06
CA LEU A 13 -10.53 -4.02 16.63
C LEU A 13 -10.34 -5.09 17.73
N PRO A 14 -10.48 -6.38 17.41
CA PRO A 14 -10.31 -7.45 18.39
C PRO A 14 -8.83 -7.70 18.72
N GLY A 15 -7.94 -7.44 17.76
CA GLY A 15 -6.51 -7.70 17.86
C GLY A 15 -5.62 -6.47 17.68
N ALA A 16 -4.31 -6.71 17.72
CA ALA A 16 -3.29 -5.66 17.57
C ALA A 16 -3.09 -5.19 16.11
N ALA A 17 -3.59 -5.96 15.14
CA ALA A 17 -3.55 -5.66 13.73
C ALA A 17 -4.84 -6.11 13.05
N VAL A 18 -5.10 -5.57 11.86
CA VAL A 18 -6.19 -5.98 10.98
C VAL A 18 -5.69 -6.03 9.55
N THR A 19 -6.03 -7.09 8.83
CA THR A 19 -5.87 -7.21 7.40
C THR A 19 -7.21 -6.96 6.72
N VAL A 20 -7.20 -6.04 5.77
CA VAL A 20 -8.33 -5.72 4.88
C VAL A 20 -8.08 -6.40 3.55
N ALA A 21 -8.80 -7.49 3.29
CA ALA A 21 -8.71 -8.23 2.04
C ALA A 21 -9.82 -7.77 1.09
N PRO A 22 -9.51 -7.29 -0.13
CA PRO A 22 -10.53 -6.90 -1.10
C PRO A 22 -11.31 -8.13 -1.59
N VAL A 23 -12.58 -7.95 -1.91
CA VAL A 23 -13.44 -8.95 -2.54
C VAL A 23 -13.90 -8.40 -3.88
N GLY A 24 -13.37 -8.96 -4.97
CA GLY A 24 -13.63 -8.51 -6.32
C GLY A 24 -12.39 -7.92 -7.00
N PRO A 25 -12.55 -7.36 -8.22
CA PRO A 25 -11.45 -6.85 -9.03
C PRO A 25 -11.07 -5.42 -8.58
N PHE A 26 -10.63 -5.29 -7.32
CA PHE A 26 -10.31 -4.00 -6.71
C PHE A 26 -8.91 -3.98 -6.13
N ASP A 27 -8.21 -2.88 -6.37
CA ASP A 27 -6.96 -2.55 -5.70
C ASP A 27 -7.23 -1.77 -4.42
N LEU A 28 -6.45 -2.05 -3.38
CA LEU A 28 -6.48 -1.30 -2.13
C LEU A 28 -5.29 -0.35 -2.04
N SER A 29 -5.57 0.84 -1.49
CA SER A 29 -4.58 1.79 -1.01
C SER A 29 -4.99 2.33 0.35
N ALA A 30 -4.07 3.02 1.02
CA ALA A 30 -4.32 3.62 2.31
C ALA A 30 -3.65 4.98 2.48
N LEU A 31 -4.33 5.83 3.24
CA LEU A 31 -3.79 7.12 3.71
C LEU A 31 -3.75 7.11 5.24
N VAL A 32 -2.58 7.33 5.81
CA VAL A 32 -2.40 7.56 7.25
C VAL A 32 -2.55 9.05 7.52
N VAL A 33 -3.63 9.43 8.19
CA VAL A 33 -3.96 10.84 8.39
C VAL A 33 -3.94 11.24 9.86
N ASP A 34 -3.64 12.51 10.09
CA ASP A 34 -3.70 13.13 11.41
C ASP A 34 -5.14 13.46 11.84
N ALA A 35 -5.27 14.16 12.97
CA ALA A 35 -6.56 14.55 13.54
C ALA A 35 -7.34 15.56 12.67
N TRP A 36 -6.66 16.25 11.75
CA TRP A 36 -7.27 17.17 10.78
C TRP A 36 -7.62 16.48 9.46
N GLY A 37 -7.35 15.17 9.35
CA GLY A 37 -7.61 14.40 8.15
C GLY A 37 -6.55 14.57 7.07
N SER A 38 -5.35 15.06 7.38
CA SER A 38 -4.30 15.27 6.38
C SER A 38 -3.15 14.26 6.50
N VAL A 39 -2.58 13.88 5.35
CA VAL A 39 -1.29 13.17 5.31
C VAL A 39 -0.14 14.12 5.68
N SER A 40 0.89 13.62 6.34
CA SER A 40 2.10 14.38 6.68
C SER A 40 3.18 14.33 5.60
N GLY A 41 3.07 13.40 4.64
CA GLY A 41 3.99 13.23 3.52
C GLY A 41 3.87 11.87 2.85
N ASP A 42 4.81 11.53 1.97
CA ASP A 42 4.74 10.32 1.14
C ASP A 42 4.70 9.01 1.94
N ALA A 43 5.33 8.97 3.12
CA ALA A 43 5.34 7.79 3.98
C ALA A 43 3.94 7.41 4.54
N ASP A 44 2.98 8.34 4.48
CA ASP A 44 1.59 8.11 4.88
C ASP A 44 0.73 7.54 3.75
N ARG A 45 1.28 7.37 2.55
CA ARG A 45 0.57 6.88 1.37
C ARG A 45 1.05 5.47 1.06
N VAL A 46 0.16 4.50 1.24
CA VAL A 46 0.45 3.10 0.94
C VAL A 46 -0.37 2.64 -0.26
N PHE A 47 0.30 2.19 -1.31
CA PHE A 47 -0.30 1.75 -2.57
C PHE A 47 0.68 0.82 -3.30
N TRP A 48 0.30 0.23 -4.43
CA TRP A 48 1.09 -0.82 -5.11
C TRP A 48 2.56 -0.43 -5.40
N ASN A 49 2.83 0.85 -5.68
CA ASN A 49 4.16 1.39 -5.96
C ASN A 49 4.93 1.86 -4.71
N ALA A 50 4.27 1.94 -3.57
CA ALA A 50 4.84 2.26 -2.26
C ALA A 50 4.11 1.41 -1.20
N PRO A 51 4.37 0.09 -1.16
CA PRO A 51 3.50 -0.85 -0.44
C PRO A 51 3.70 -0.83 1.08
N THR A 52 4.59 0.01 1.61
CA THR A 52 4.93 0.01 3.03
C THR A 52 5.00 1.43 3.57
N GLY A 53 4.37 1.66 4.72
CA GLY A 53 4.46 2.86 5.54
C GLY A 53 4.47 2.51 7.03
N PRO A 54 4.67 3.49 7.93
CA PRO A 54 4.63 3.26 9.38
C PRO A 54 3.29 2.64 9.80
N GLY A 55 3.32 1.36 10.20
CA GLY A 55 2.15 0.63 10.67
C GLY A 55 1.15 0.19 9.60
N VAL A 56 1.46 0.36 8.30
CA VAL A 56 0.59 -0.06 7.20
C VAL A 56 1.43 -0.77 6.12
N VAL A 57 0.98 -1.95 5.70
CA VAL A 57 1.64 -2.74 4.66
C VAL A 57 0.59 -3.28 3.69
N LEU A 58 0.76 -3.04 2.40
CA LEU A 58 0.01 -3.68 1.32
C LEU A 58 0.77 -4.92 0.85
N GLY A 59 0.17 -6.09 1.05
CA GLY A 59 0.71 -7.37 0.63
C GLY A 59 -0.27 -8.18 -0.22
N PRO A 60 0.08 -9.43 -0.58
CA PRO A 60 -0.75 -10.28 -1.44
C PRO A 60 -2.14 -10.58 -0.86
N ALA A 61 -2.26 -10.60 0.48
CA ALA A 61 -3.53 -10.82 1.17
C ALA A 61 -4.37 -9.54 1.37
N GLY A 62 -3.87 -8.39 0.92
CA GLY A 62 -4.49 -7.08 1.11
C GLY A 62 -3.72 -6.16 2.05
N LEU A 63 -4.42 -5.18 2.61
CA LEU A 63 -3.84 -4.10 3.41
C LEU A 63 -3.83 -4.46 4.89
N THR A 64 -2.65 -4.63 5.48
CA THR A 64 -2.48 -4.87 6.92
C THR A 64 -2.18 -3.56 7.65
N VAL A 65 -2.95 -3.27 8.70
CA VAL A 65 -2.78 -2.11 9.58
C VAL A 65 -2.46 -2.59 10.99
N THR A 66 -1.32 -2.15 11.53
CA THR A 66 -0.91 -2.35 12.92
C THR A 66 -0.91 -1.00 13.63
N PRO A 67 -2.00 -0.61 14.33
CA PRO A 67 -2.14 0.76 14.81
C PRO A 67 -1.07 1.21 15.81
N ALA A 68 -0.52 0.27 16.60
CA ALA A 68 0.58 0.57 17.53
C ALA A 68 1.90 0.96 16.84
N ARG A 69 2.03 0.73 15.53
CA ARG A 69 3.21 1.05 14.72
C ARG A 69 3.00 2.28 13.82
N LEU A 70 1.82 2.91 13.88
CA LEU A 70 1.58 4.15 13.15
C LEU A 70 2.52 5.24 13.67
N ARG A 71 2.86 6.19 12.79
CA ARG A 71 3.67 7.34 13.17
C ARG A 71 3.01 8.15 14.29
N ARG A 72 3.82 8.90 15.04
CA ARG A 72 3.31 9.86 16.03
C ARG A 72 2.40 10.88 15.32
N GLY A 73 1.27 11.19 15.95
CA GLY A 73 0.28 12.13 15.40
C GLY A 73 -0.70 11.54 14.38
N ALA A 74 -0.55 10.26 13.99
CA ALA A 74 -1.58 9.57 13.22
C ALA A 74 -2.85 9.37 14.07
N ALA A 75 -4.00 9.75 13.53
CA ALA A 75 -5.30 9.59 14.18
C ALA A 75 -6.16 8.52 13.52
N LYS A 76 -5.97 8.31 12.21
CA LYS A 76 -6.82 7.44 11.39
C LYS A 76 -6.06 6.88 10.19
N VAL A 77 -6.41 5.67 9.77
CA VAL A 77 -6.05 5.10 8.47
C VAL A 77 -7.30 5.03 7.62
N VAL A 78 -7.25 5.65 6.45
CA VAL A 78 -8.31 5.65 5.46
C VAL A 78 -8.00 4.55 4.46
N VAL A 79 -8.91 3.59 4.29
CA VAL A 79 -8.77 2.50 3.32
C VAL A 79 -9.58 2.84 2.09
N VAL A 80 -8.91 2.83 0.95
CA VAL A 80 -9.42 3.27 -0.33
C VAL A 80 -9.39 2.09 -1.29
N ALA A 81 -10.45 1.92 -2.06
CA ALA A 81 -10.50 0.97 -3.16
C ALA A 81 -10.68 1.69 -4.50
N SER A 82 -10.05 1.15 -5.54
CA SER A 82 -10.29 1.49 -6.95
C SER A 82 -10.47 0.21 -7.75
N PRO A 83 -11.12 0.26 -8.92
CA PRO A 83 -11.06 -0.84 -9.88
C PRO A 83 -9.62 -1.22 -10.20
N ALA A 84 -9.36 -2.51 -10.36
CA ALA A 84 -8.03 -3.02 -10.75
C ALA A 84 -7.68 -2.67 -12.21
N GLU A 85 -8.70 -2.44 -13.04
CA GLU A 85 -8.53 -1.93 -14.40
C GLU A 85 -8.65 -0.41 -14.40
N GLU A 86 -7.62 0.26 -14.90
CA GLU A 86 -7.58 1.72 -14.98
C GLU A 86 -8.66 2.26 -15.92
N GLY A 87 -9.29 3.38 -15.53
CA GLY A 87 -10.34 4.02 -16.32
C GLY A 87 -11.72 3.38 -16.21
N VAL A 88 -11.85 2.24 -15.52
CA VAL A 88 -13.16 1.61 -15.24
C VAL A 88 -13.85 2.34 -14.08
N ALA A 89 -15.16 2.59 -14.23
CA ALA A 89 -16.02 3.10 -13.16
C ALA A 89 -16.72 1.94 -12.42
N PHE A 90 -17.01 2.12 -11.14
CA PHE A 90 -17.65 1.08 -10.32
C PHE A 90 -19.05 0.68 -10.80
N GLY A 91 -19.74 1.51 -11.58
CA GLY A 91 -21.04 1.18 -12.17
C GLY A 91 -21.03 -0.08 -13.04
N ALA A 92 -19.88 -0.43 -13.62
CA ALA A 92 -19.67 -1.63 -14.43
C ALA A 92 -19.24 -2.86 -13.61
N LEU A 93 -19.04 -2.72 -12.31
CA LEU A 93 -18.46 -3.74 -11.42
C LEU A 93 -19.44 -4.14 -10.31
N PRO A 94 -19.21 -5.28 -9.62
CA PRO A 94 -19.90 -5.56 -8.36
C PRO A 94 -19.63 -4.45 -7.32
N PRO A 95 -20.49 -4.28 -6.30
CA PRO A 95 -20.21 -3.36 -5.21
C PRO A 95 -18.86 -3.68 -4.53
N PRO A 96 -18.01 -2.67 -4.27
CA PRO A 96 -16.75 -2.88 -3.56
C PRO A 96 -16.97 -3.46 -2.17
N ALA A 97 -16.27 -4.54 -1.86
CA ALA A 97 -16.37 -5.19 -0.56
C ALA A 97 -14.98 -5.62 -0.06
N CYS A 98 -14.88 -5.80 1.25
CA CYS A 98 -13.69 -6.38 1.87
C CYS A 98 -14.03 -7.28 3.06
N VAL A 99 -13.11 -8.18 3.38
CA VAL A 99 -13.12 -8.98 4.61
C VAL A 99 -12.04 -8.46 5.54
N LEU A 100 -12.39 -8.32 6.81
CA LEU A 100 -11.51 -7.89 7.90
C LEU A 100 -11.15 -9.10 8.76
N GLY A 101 -9.87 -9.29 9.02
CA GLY A 101 -9.38 -10.37 9.87
C GLY A 101 -7.99 -10.12 10.45
N ASP A 102 -7.58 -10.95 11.40
CA ASP A 102 -6.25 -10.95 12.03
C ASP A 102 -5.56 -12.33 11.91
N GLY A 103 -5.88 -13.04 10.83
CA GLY A 103 -5.66 -14.49 10.67
C GLY A 103 -6.98 -15.25 10.69
N THR A 104 -7.99 -14.73 11.39
CA THR A 104 -9.38 -15.19 11.31
C THR A 104 -10.30 -14.03 10.92
N ALA A 105 -11.24 -14.26 10.00
CA ALA A 105 -12.21 -13.24 9.62
C ALA A 105 -13.17 -12.92 10.78
N PHE A 106 -13.37 -11.63 11.06
CA PHE A 106 -14.32 -11.16 12.09
C PHE A 106 -15.37 -10.19 11.55
N ALA A 107 -15.13 -9.56 10.40
CA ALA A 107 -16.11 -8.69 9.78
C ALA A 107 -16.02 -8.67 8.25
N ARG A 108 -17.12 -8.31 7.60
CA ARG A 108 -17.20 -8.00 6.17
C ARG A 108 -17.82 -6.63 6.00
N LEU A 109 -17.35 -5.89 5.02
CA LEU A 109 -17.84 -4.56 4.68
C LEU A 109 -18.18 -4.54 3.20
N SER A 110 -19.32 -3.94 2.86
CA SER A 110 -19.68 -3.63 1.47
C SER A 110 -20.00 -2.14 1.34
N ALA A 111 -19.47 -1.51 0.31
CA ALA A 111 -19.95 -0.22 -0.16
C ALA A 111 -21.37 -0.37 -0.74
N PRO A 112 -22.15 0.72 -0.79
CA PRO A 112 -23.38 0.77 -1.57
C PRO A 112 -23.08 0.60 -3.07
N ARG A 113 -24.13 0.46 -3.88
CA ARG A 113 -23.98 0.49 -5.34
C ARG A 113 -23.43 1.85 -5.75
N LEU A 114 -22.33 1.83 -6.50
CA LEU A 114 -21.72 2.99 -7.11
C LEU A 114 -22.01 3.02 -8.61
N HIS A 115 -21.77 4.17 -9.22
CA HIS A 115 -22.10 4.50 -10.61
C HIS A 115 -20.86 5.04 -11.34
N THR A 116 -20.69 6.35 -11.38
CA THR A 116 -19.62 7.01 -12.15
C THR A 116 -18.31 7.10 -11.39
N GLU A 117 -18.29 6.71 -10.12
CA GLU A 117 -17.13 6.81 -9.25
C GLU A 117 -16.04 5.81 -9.66
N THR A 118 -14.80 6.27 -9.59
CA THR A 118 -13.59 5.48 -9.90
C THR A 118 -12.74 5.20 -8.66
N VAL A 119 -13.07 5.84 -7.54
CA VAL A 119 -12.44 5.65 -6.23
C VAL A 119 -13.53 5.61 -5.15
N VAL A 120 -13.36 4.76 -4.14
CA VAL A 120 -14.25 4.69 -2.97
C VAL A 120 -13.42 4.70 -1.68
N LEU A 121 -13.82 5.55 -0.73
CA LEU A 121 -13.39 5.44 0.66
C LEU A 121 -14.20 4.32 1.30
N LEU A 122 -13.57 3.15 1.42
CA LEU A 122 -14.23 1.92 1.83
C LEU A 122 -14.41 1.88 3.34
N ALA A 123 -13.32 2.11 4.09
CA ALA A 123 -13.30 1.99 5.54
C ALA A 123 -12.38 3.01 6.21
N GLU A 124 -12.63 3.27 7.48
CA GLU A 124 -11.76 4.03 8.36
C GLU A 124 -11.34 3.18 9.55
N ILE A 125 -10.04 3.10 9.82
CA ILE A 125 -9.49 2.51 11.03
C ILE A 125 -9.04 3.68 11.91
N TYR A 126 -9.76 3.94 13.00
CA TYR A 126 -9.61 5.16 13.78
C TYR A 126 -9.60 4.87 15.28
N ARG A 127 -9.05 5.81 16.06
CA ARG A 127 -9.03 5.71 17.52
C ARG A 127 -10.18 6.49 18.13
N ARG A 128 -10.93 5.86 19.03
CA ARG A 128 -11.99 6.48 19.84
C ARG A 128 -12.04 5.84 21.22
N ASP A 129 -12.14 6.65 22.26
CA ASP A 129 -12.23 6.21 23.67
C ASP A 129 -11.08 5.24 24.05
N GLY A 130 -9.86 5.58 23.62
CA GLY A 130 -8.65 4.80 23.86
C GLY A 130 -8.50 3.54 23.00
N ARG A 131 -9.53 3.11 22.27
CA ARG A 131 -9.55 1.88 21.46
C ARG A 131 -9.54 2.17 19.96
N TRP A 132 -8.93 1.27 19.20
CA TRP A 132 -9.03 1.31 17.74
C TRP A 132 -10.31 0.62 17.27
N ARG A 133 -10.92 1.18 16.23
CA ARG A 133 -12.17 0.72 15.64
C ARG A 133 -12.06 0.75 14.12
N VAL A 134 -12.84 -0.10 13.46
CA VAL A 134 -13.09 0.01 12.01
C VAL A 134 -14.50 0.52 11.81
N ARG A 135 -14.68 1.49 10.92
CA ARG A 135 -15.97 1.97 10.45
C ARG A 135 -16.11 1.73 8.96
N ALA A 136 -17.25 1.20 8.55
CA ALA A 136 -17.65 1.16 7.15
C ALA A 136 -18.09 2.55 6.67
N VAL A 137 -17.62 2.97 5.50
CA VAL A 137 -17.95 4.29 4.93
C VAL A 137 -18.66 4.14 3.59
N GLY A 138 -17.97 3.65 2.55
CA GLY A 138 -18.56 3.45 1.23
C GLY A 138 -18.84 4.74 0.45
N GLN A 139 -18.07 5.81 0.69
CA GLN A 139 -18.21 7.08 -0.04
C GLN A 139 -17.44 7.01 -1.35
N GLY A 140 -18.14 7.07 -2.48
CA GLY A 140 -17.54 7.15 -3.80
C GLY A 140 -17.09 8.56 -4.17
N TYR A 141 -16.10 8.65 -5.05
CA TYR A 141 -15.57 9.89 -5.61
C TYR A 141 -15.69 9.84 -7.14
N ALA A 142 -16.59 10.65 -7.69
CA ALA A 142 -16.77 10.79 -9.14
C ALA A 142 -15.52 11.39 -9.81
N ASP A 143 -14.89 12.36 -9.15
CA ASP A 143 -13.60 12.94 -9.57
C ASP A 143 -12.40 12.02 -9.29
N GLY A 144 -12.65 10.78 -8.86
CA GLY A 144 -11.65 9.77 -8.57
C GLY A 144 -10.63 10.22 -7.52
N LEU A 145 -9.37 9.93 -7.82
CA LEU A 145 -8.25 10.23 -6.91
C LEU A 145 -8.06 11.73 -6.68
N ALA A 146 -8.45 12.59 -7.62
CA ALA A 146 -8.34 14.05 -7.46
C ALA A 146 -9.29 14.57 -6.38
N GLY A 147 -10.51 14.03 -6.30
CA GLY A 147 -11.46 14.33 -5.21
C GLY A 147 -10.91 13.89 -3.86
N LEU A 148 -10.45 12.63 -3.78
CA LEU A 148 -9.82 12.08 -2.57
C LEU A 148 -8.61 12.91 -2.12
N ALA A 149 -7.79 13.35 -3.08
CA ALA A 149 -6.58 14.11 -2.81
C ALA A 149 -6.85 15.45 -2.12
N ARG A 150 -7.92 16.14 -2.53
CA ARG A 150 -8.36 17.40 -1.91
C ARG A 150 -8.81 17.20 -0.47
N ASP A 151 -9.54 16.11 -0.19
CA ASP A 151 -10.09 15.84 1.14
C ASP A 151 -9.02 15.43 2.16
N PHE A 152 -7.92 14.80 1.71
CA PHE A 152 -6.87 14.26 2.59
C PHE A 152 -5.52 14.97 2.50
N GLY A 153 -5.47 16.12 1.82
CA GLY A 153 -4.24 16.91 1.67
C GLY A 153 -3.14 16.17 0.90
N VAL A 154 -3.52 15.25 0.02
CA VAL A 154 -2.56 14.58 -0.87
C VAL A 154 -2.30 15.55 -2.02
N ASP A 155 -1.14 16.19 -2.01
CA ASP A 155 -0.76 17.05 -3.12
C ASP A 155 -0.51 16.18 -4.38
N ALA A 156 -1.41 16.25 -5.36
CA ALA A 156 -1.29 15.50 -6.61
C ALA A 156 -0.13 16.03 -7.48
N ASP A 157 0.28 17.28 -7.26
CA ASP A 157 1.25 18.02 -8.10
C ASP A 157 2.60 18.29 -7.45
N ARG A 158 2.89 17.76 -6.25
CA ARG A 158 4.23 17.91 -5.68
C ARG A 158 5.24 17.10 -6.51
N PRO A 159 6.23 17.75 -7.16
CA PRO A 159 7.26 17.00 -7.87
C PRO A 159 7.97 16.10 -6.86
N ARG A 160 8.10 14.81 -7.20
CA ARG A 160 9.00 13.91 -6.48
C ARG A 160 10.34 14.63 -6.34
N ALA A 161 10.75 14.97 -5.11
CA ALA A 161 12.17 15.14 -4.86
C ALA A 161 12.77 13.78 -5.17
N ARG A 162 13.41 13.63 -6.34
CA ARG A 162 14.20 12.45 -6.66
C ARG A 162 15.11 12.26 -5.44
N ALA A 163 14.94 11.15 -4.72
CA ALA A 163 15.91 10.77 -3.72
C ALA A 163 17.24 10.69 -4.47
N ARG A 164 18.10 11.68 -4.26
CA ARG A 164 19.49 11.61 -4.67
C ARG A 164 20.08 10.56 -3.76
N TRP A 165 20.10 9.31 -4.23
CA TRP A 165 20.95 8.32 -3.61
C TRP A 165 22.35 8.92 -3.59
N PRO A 166 23.03 8.97 -2.43
CA PRO A 166 24.43 9.32 -2.44
C PRO A 166 25.11 8.26 -3.30
N VAL A 167 25.57 8.65 -4.49
CA VAL A 167 26.58 7.89 -5.21
C VAL A 167 27.75 7.78 -4.25
N ARG A 168 27.89 6.60 -3.65
CA ARG A 168 29.01 6.25 -2.81
C ARG A 168 30.23 6.43 -3.69
N ARG A 169 30.96 7.53 -3.49
CA ARG A 169 32.24 7.80 -4.16
C ARG A 169 33.13 6.62 -3.78
N VAL A 170 33.31 5.69 -4.70
CA VAL A 170 34.35 4.67 -4.58
C VAL A 170 35.64 5.46 -4.53
N LEU A 171 36.28 5.47 -3.36
CA LEU A 171 37.62 5.99 -3.22
C LEU A 171 38.52 5.10 -4.08
N ASP A 172 39.17 5.73 -5.05
CA ASP A 172 40.24 5.16 -5.85
C ASP A 172 41.41 4.80 -4.91
N ALA A 173 41.35 3.60 -4.34
CA ALA A 173 42.46 3.02 -3.59
C ALA A 173 43.36 2.32 -4.62
N GLY A 174 44.46 3.01 -4.95
CA GLY A 174 45.40 2.62 -5.99
C GLY A 174 45.81 1.16 -5.97
N VAL A 175 45.51 0.47 -7.07
CA VAL A 175 46.14 -0.79 -7.43
C VAL A 175 47.53 -0.46 -7.97
N ARG A 176 48.54 -0.76 -7.15
CA ARG A 176 49.94 -0.76 -7.57
C ARG A 176 50.13 -1.99 -8.47
N HIS A 177 50.47 -1.77 -9.74
CA HIS A 177 50.94 -2.84 -10.62
C HIS A 177 52.29 -3.37 -10.13
N SER A 178 52.37 -4.68 -9.89
CA SER A 178 53.63 -5.44 -9.96
C SER A 178 53.50 -6.44 -11.12
N PRO A 179 54.51 -6.58 -11.99
CA PRO A 179 54.49 -7.54 -13.09
C PRO A 179 55.15 -8.85 -12.66
N LEU A 180 54.45 -9.99 -12.74
CA LEU A 180 55.10 -11.31 -12.79
C LEU A 180 54.30 -12.29 -13.68
N ASP A 181 55.05 -12.82 -14.64
CA ASP A 181 54.96 -14.10 -15.38
C ASP A 181 53.70 -14.50 -16.16
N GLY A 182 53.93 -14.70 -17.47
CA GLY A 182 52.96 -15.23 -18.42
C GLY A 182 52.81 -16.76 -18.37
N PRO A 183 51.73 -17.32 -18.96
CA PRO A 183 51.46 -18.75 -18.91
C PRO A 183 52.25 -19.55 -19.96
N PRO A 184 52.66 -20.80 -19.66
CA PRO A 184 53.31 -21.68 -20.63
C PRO A 184 52.33 -22.19 -21.69
N ARG A 185 52.78 -22.20 -22.95
CA ARG A 185 52.09 -22.78 -24.11
C ARG A 185 52.15 -24.31 -24.06
N THR A 186 51.00 -24.98 -24.06
CA THR A 186 50.91 -26.42 -24.33
C THR A 186 50.54 -26.64 -25.80
N THR A 187 51.46 -27.22 -26.56
CA THR A 187 51.24 -27.73 -27.92
C THR A 187 50.48 -29.06 -27.87
N TYR A 188 49.36 -29.14 -28.57
CA TYR A 188 48.63 -30.39 -28.83
C TYR A 188 49.10 -30.99 -30.16
N HIS A 189 49.59 -32.24 -30.12
CA HIS A 189 49.91 -33.06 -31.29
C HIS A 189 48.76 -34.08 -31.47
N PRO A 190 48.10 -34.16 -32.63
CA PRO A 190 47.17 -35.24 -32.92
C PRO A 190 47.90 -36.46 -33.52
N SER A 191 47.66 -37.63 -32.94
CA SER A 191 48.05 -38.93 -33.50
C SER A 191 47.00 -39.42 -34.50
N ALA A 192 47.44 -39.84 -35.68
CA ALA A 192 46.62 -40.47 -36.72
C ALA A 192 46.39 -41.97 -36.47
N PRO A 193 45.34 -42.58 -37.03
CA PRO A 193 45.26 -44.02 -37.21
C PRO A 193 45.46 -44.46 -38.68
N SER A 194 46.19 -45.58 -38.81
CA SER A 194 46.45 -46.48 -39.96
C SER A 194 47.29 -45.97 -41.14
#